data_AF-A0A0F2M109-F1
#
_entry.id   AF-A0A0F2M109-F1
#
_cell.length_a   1.000
_cell.length_b   1.000
_cell.length_c   1.000
_cell.angle_alpha   90.00
_cell.angle_beta   90.00
_cell.angle_gamma   90.00
#
_symmetry.space_group_name_H-M   'P 1'
#
loop_
_entity.id
_entity.type
_entity.pdbx_description
1 polymer ?
#
loop_
_entity_poly.entity_id
_entity_poly.type
_entity_poly.pdbx_seq_one_letter_code
_entity_poly.pdbx_strand_id
1 'polypeptide(L)'
;MAAVRERIDNMTHELVSRDAPEWYVCPAYKVVFEEREAFDAIAERHPLSFPNGLAAMMSSPSPPSVELLRRLPAGPDPKSIWGVYALLFETEGERPRLYIGSGTDRNGLYARFQAYNANNRVPRFVTSTMEAGFKLANRFLLCWAAIPPMGQQPRARLRFVAVEALFCLLFSASSVSDVPWDPICSHTPLKERPRGLTDLSEEEIEQYVAARAVETKKKVAKNDTAYRARQRAIDEPAYRARNTQNKLKWQEANPERVREISKSVRDRAIAERRFPCEVCKIALQSKTALKKHLAGKDHAEQVRLAAGGRPKPVSEAALKSRQSDARAKALKLLYCAPCDHPAASKAKLANHCKGKAHLRKVAEAAAAAEVAAAAEVEAAAADAAAAADAAAAAEVEAAAADAAADAAAERL
;
A
#
# COMPACT_ATOMS: atom_id res chain seq x y z
N MET A 1 -17.69 6.62 -19.64
CA MET A 1 -16.39 7.08 -19.10
C MET A 1 -15.43 7.54 -20.19
N ALA A 2 -15.21 6.77 -21.27
CA ALA A 2 -14.35 7.20 -22.38
C ALA A 2 -14.75 8.56 -23.00
N ALA A 3 -16.04 8.76 -23.30
CA ALA A 3 -16.52 10.04 -23.85
C ALA A 3 -16.28 11.26 -22.93
N VAL A 4 -16.34 11.10 -21.61
CA VAL A 4 -16.06 12.19 -20.65
C VAL A 4 -14.58 12.54 -20.66
N ARG A 5 -13.73 11.51 -20.69
CA ARG A 5 -12.28 11.67 -20.78
C ARG A 5 -11.91 12.45 -22.04
N GLU A 6 -12.38 11.98 -23.19
CA GLU A 6 -12.12 12.61 -24.49
C GLU A 6 -12.58 14.06 -24.51
N ARG A 7 -13.79 14.34 -24.01
CA ARG A 7 -14.30 15.71 -23.90
C ARG A 7 -13.41 16.59 -23.01
N ILE A 8 -13.02 16.11 -21.83
CA ILE A 8 -12.13 16.84 -20.92
C ILE A 8 -10.76 17.08 -21.57
N ASP A 9 -10.18 16.07 -22.21
CA ASP A 9 -8.88 16.16 -22.87
C ASP A 9 -8.92 17.16 -24.04
N ASN A 10 -9.96 17.12 -24.88
CA ASN A 10 -10.18 18.10 -25.95
C ASN A 10 -10.29 19.52 -25.41
N MET A 11 -11.17 19.76 -24.44
CA MET A 11 -11.36 21.09 -23.83
C MET A 11 -10.09 21.58 -23.13
N THR A 12 -9.33 20.67 -22.52
CA THR A 12 -8.07 21.02 -21.84
C THR A 12 -7.02 21.44 -22.86
N HIS A 13 -6.86 20.69 -23.96
CA HIS A 13 -5.95 21.04 -25.03
C HIS A 13 -6.33 22.39 -25.65
N GLU A 14 -7.58 22.56 -26.06
CA GLU A 14 -8.10 23.83 -26.57
C GLU A 14 -7.83 25.01 -25.63
N LEU A 15 -7.94 24.81 -24.31
CA LEU A 15 -7.68 25.84 -23.32
C LEU A 15 -6.21 26.26 -23.28
N VAL A 16 -5.28 25.30 -23.33
CA VAL A 16 -3.84 25.59 -23.24
C VAL A 16 -3.22 26.03 -24.57
N SER A 17 -3.85 25.68 -25.70
CA SER A 17 -3.43 26.08 -27.04
C SER A 17 -3.97 27.45 -27.46
N ARG A 18 -4.79 28.12 -26.62
CA ARG A 18 -5.27 29.47 -26.93
C ARG A 18 -4.12 30.43 -27.12
N ASP A 19 -4.20 31.25 -28.15
CA ASP A 19 -3.28 32.37 -28.31
C ASP A 19 -3.58 33.44 -27.26
N ALA A 20 -2.89 33.33 -26.13
CA ALA A 20 -3.00 34.24 -25.01
C ALA A 20 -1.59 34.69 -24.56
N PRO A 21 -1.47 35.89 -23.96
CA PRO A 21 -0.20 36.37 -23.44
C PRO A 21 0.37 35.47 -22.34
N GLU A 22 1.69 35.51 -22.16
CA GLU A 22 2.42 34.68 -21.19
C GLU A 22 2.01 34.92 -19.73
N TRP A 23 1.46 36.10 -19.43
CA TRP A 23 0.93 36.42 -18.11
C TRP A 23 -0.41 35.71 -17.80
N TYR A 24 -1.08 35.16 -18.83
CA TYR A 24 -2.33 34.41 -18.73
C TYR A 24 -2.13 32.90 -18.88
N VAL A 25 -1.35 32.46 -19.87
CA VAL A 25 -1.03 31.05 -20.13
C VAL A 25 0.47 30.84 -20.01
N CYS A 26 0.87 29.87 -19.18
CA CYS A 26 2.27 29.52 -18.99
C CYS A 26 2.91 29.09 -20.33
N PRO A 27 4.07 29.67 -20.73
CA PRO A 27 4.76 29.29 -21.96
C PRO A 27 5.14 27.80 -22.04
N ALA A 28 5.26 27.12 -20.89
CA ALA A 28 5.54 25.68 -20.85
C ALA A 28 4.47 24.85 -21.58
N TYR A 29 3.22 25.31 -21.63
CA TYR A 29 2.18 24.63 -22.43
C TYR A 29 2.50 24.68 -23.92
N LYS A 30 2.95 25.83 -24.44
CA LYS A 30 3.38 25.97 -25.84
C LYS A 30 4.64 25.18 -26.17
N VAL A 31 5.45 24.80 -25.18
CA VAL A 31 6.65 23.97 -25.39
C VAL A 31 6.32 22.47 -25.35
N VAL A 32 5.40 22.07 -24.47
CA VAL A 32 5.13 20.65 -24.18
C VAL A 32 3.91 20.12 -24.94
N PHE A 33 2.91 20.98 -25.17
CA PHE A 33 1.61 20.67 -25.78
C PHE A 33 1.32 21.62 -26.96
N GLU A 34 2.36 22.02 -27.71
CA GLU A 34 2.16 22.76 -28.97
C GLU A 34 1.30 21.94 -29.93
N GLU A 35 1.75 20.71 -30.17
CA GLU A 35 1.09 19.74 -31.02
C GLU A 35 0.10 18.89 -30.22
N ARG A 36 -1.05 18.64 -30.84
CA ARG A 36 -2.14 17.86 -30.22
C ARG A 36 -1.68 16.45 -29.87
N GLU A 37 -0.86 15.86 -30.74
CA GLU A 37 -0.28 14.53 -30.59
C GLU A 37 0.58 14.42 -29.33
N ALA A 38 1.30 15.48 -28.95
CA ALA A 38 2.12 15.49 -27.74
C ALA A 38 1.25 15.48 -26.47
N PHE A 39 0.12 16.20 -26.49
CA PHE A 39 -0.87 16.15 -25.42
C PHE A 39 -1.52 14.76 -25.33
N ASP A 40 -1.95 14.21 -26.46
CA ASP A 40 -2.62 12.91 -26.53
C ASP A 40 -1.70 11.77 -26.08
N ALA A 41 -0.42 11.80 -26.43
CA ALA A 41 0.55 10.82 -25.96
C ALA A 41 0.65 10.77 -24.42
N ILE A 42 0.61 11.93 -23.75
CA ILE A 42 0.56 12.00 -22.28
C ILE A 42 -0.81 11.56 -21.75
N ALA A 43 -1.88 11.89 -22.46
CA ALA A 43 -3.24 11.51 -22.09
C ALA A 43 -3.48 9.99 -22.13
N GLU A 44 -2.91 9.32 -23.12
CA GLU A 44 -2.98 7.88 -23.32
C GLU A 44 -2.13 7.11 -22.29
N ARG A 45 -0.90 7.58 -22.02
CA ARG A 45 -0.03 6.97 -20.99
C ARG A 45 -0.58 7.10 -19.58
N HIS A 46 -1.30 8.19 -19.31
CA HIS A 46 -1.85 8.50 -17.99
C HIS A 46 -3.35 8.81 -18.06
N PRO A 47 -4.19 7.81 -18.33
CA PRO A 47 -5.61 8.02 -18.57
C PRO A 47 -6.32 8.53 -17.29
N LEU A 48 -7.10 9.60 -17.44
CA LEU A 48 -7.90 10.13 -16.34
C LEU A 48 -9.12 9.25 -16.06
N SER A 49 -9.36 9.02 -14.79
CA SER A 49 -10.60 8.48 -14.22
C SER A 49 -11.41 9.61 -13.61
N PHE A 50 -12.73 9.44 -13.55
CA PHE A 50 -13.67 10.47 -13.09
C PHE A 50 -14.70 9.84 -12.14
N PRO A 51 -15.32 10.62 -11.24
CA PRO A 51 -16.39 10.09 -10.40
C PRO A 51 -17.65 9.85 -11.22
N ASN A 52 -18.49 8.92 -10.76
CA ASN A 52 -19.82 8.73 -11.32
C ASN A 52 -20.64 10.02 -11.16
N GLY A 53 -21.37 10.41 -12.20
CA GLY A 53 -22.19 11.62 -12.22
C GLY A 53 -21.51 12.87 -12.79
N LEU A 54 -20.18 12.94 -12.90
CA LEU A 54 -19.51 14.10 -13.49
C LEU A 54 -19.95 14.34 -14.96
N ALA A 55 -20.13 13.27 -15.72
CA ALA A 55 -20.63 13.32 -17.09
C ALA A 55 -21.96 14.10 -17.20
N ALA A 56 -22.88 13.82 -16.27
CA ALA A 56 -24.18 14.47 -16.23
C ALA A 56 -24.05 15.95 -15.83
N MET A 57 -23.17 16.26 -14.86
CA MET A 57 -22.89 17.65 -14.46
C MET A 57 -22.36 18.49 -15.62
N MET A 58 -21.43 17.93 -16.42
CA MET A 58 -20.84 18.62 -17.57
C MET A 58 -21.79 18.81 -18.76
N SER A 59 -22.86 18.03 -18.83
CA SER A 59 -23.87 18.13 -19.88
C SER A 59 -25.11 18.89 -19.44
N SER A 60 -25.18 19.28 -18.16
CA SER A 60 -26.29 20.07 -17.63
C SER A 60 -26.21 21.52 -18.15
N PRO A 61 -27.33 22.12 -18.59
CA PRO A 61 -27.38 23.52 -18.99
C PRO A 61 -27.29 24.48 -17.79
N SER A 62 -27.55 23.99 -16.58
CA SER A 62 -27.44 24.73 -15.33
C SER A 62 -26.32 24.16 -14.44
N PRO A 63 -25.70 24.99 -13.58
CA PRO A 63 -24.69 24.52 -12.64
C PRO A 63 -25.22 23.41 -11.71
N PRO A 64 -24.36 22.48 -11.27
CA PRO A 64 -24.78 21.44 -10.36
C PRO A 64 -25.19 22.03 -9.00
N SER A 65 -26.17 21.41 -8.34
CA SER A 65 -26.54 21.81 -6.99
C SER A 65 -25.47 21.43 -5.97
N VAL A 66 -25.46 22.12 -4.83
CA VAL A 66 -24.54 21.81 -3.72
C VAL A 66 -24.79 20.39 -3.20
N GLU A 67 -26.05 19.95 -3.15
CA GLU A 67 -26.46 18.60 -2.76
C GLU A 67 -25.86 17.54 -3.68
N LEU A 68 -25.81 17.81 -4.97
CA LEU A 68 -25.20 16.92 -5.94
C LEU A 68 -23.68 16.82 -5.73
N LEU A 69 -23.02 17.93 -5.42
CA LEU A 69 -21.59 17.92 -5.06
C LEU A 69 -21.31 17.12 -3.79
N ARG A 70 -22.17 17.22 -2.77
CA ARG A 70 -22.03 16.45 -1.51
C ARG A 70 -22.11 14.94 -1.73
N ARG A 71 -22.85 14.49 -2.75
CA ARG A 71 -23.04 13.07 -3.08
C ARG A 71 -21.90 12.47 -3.89
N LEU A 72 -20.96 13.28 -4.38
CA LEU A 72 -19.81 12.76 -5.12
C LEU A 72 -18.93 11.88 -4.21
N PRO A 73 -18.48 10.70 -4.70
CA PRO A 73 -17.66 9.81 -3.90
C PRO A 73 -16.29 10.45 -3.60
N ALA A 74 -15.71 10.07 -2.46
CA ALA A 74 -14.39 10.53 -2.03
C ALA A 74 -13.23 10.09 -2.96
N GLY A 75 -13.48 9.12 -3.84
CA GLY A 75 -12.49 8.55 -4.76
C GLY A 75 -11.69 7.39 -4.17
N PRO A 76 -10.68 6.87 -4.90
CA PRO A 76 -9.81 5.78 -4.44
C PRO A 76 -8.75 6.27 -3.43
N ASP A 77 -7.88 5.37 -2.95
CA ASP A 77 -6.84 5.70 -1.95
C ASP A 77 -5.95 6.87 -2.42
N PRO A 78 -5.96 8.02 -1.72
CA PRO A 78 -5.23 9.21 -2.14
C PRO A 78 -3.70 9.07 -2.10
N LYS A 79 -3.14 8.00 -1.52
CA LYS A 79 -1.68 7.76 -1.48
C LYS A 79 -1.10 7.28 -2.80
N SER A 80 -1.91 6.65 -3.65
CA SER A 80 -1.46 5.99 -4.89
C SER A 80 -1.88 6.73 -6.16
N ILE A 81 -2.52 7.90 -6.03
CA ILE A 81 -3.04 8.66 -7.16
C ILE A 81 -2.64 10.13 -7.15
N TRP A 82 -2.55 10.69 -8.35
CA TRP A 82 -2.65 12.12 -8.59
C TRP A 82 -4.08 12.48 -8.96
N GLY A 83 -4.50 13.71 -8.71
CA GLY A 83 -5.85 14.13 -9.07
C GLY A 83 -6.12 15.61 -8.91
N VAL A 84 -7.23 16.03 -9.51
CA VAL A 84 -7.87 17.32 -9.26
C VAL A 84 -9.02 17.08 -8.30
N TYR A 85 -9.10 17.91 -7.26
CA TYR A 85 -10.11 17.82 -6.21
C TYR A 85 -10.82 19.15 -6.04
N ALA A 86 -12.00 19.08 -5.43
CA ALA A 86 -12.72 20.23 -4.95
C ALA A 86 -12.97 20.12 -3.44
N LEU A 87 -12.99 21.26 -2.77
CA LEU A 87 -13.26 21.43 -1.35
C LEU A 87 -14.45 22.33 -1.19
N LEU A 88 -15.46 21.84 -0.48
CA LEU A 88 -16.66 22.60 -0.15
C LEU A 88 -16.60 23.01 1.32
N PHE A 89 -16.65 24.32 1.54
CA PHE A 89 -16.66 24.92 2.87
C PHE A 89 -18.04 25.46 3.19
N GLU A 90 -18.54 25.19 4.38
CA GLU A 90 -19.88 25.57 4.80
C GLU A 90 -19.87 26.17 6.20
N THR A 91 -20.80 27.09 6.44
CA THR A 91 -21.17 27.58 7.76
C THR A 91 -22.67 27.85 7.76
N GLU A 92 -23.27 27.93 8.95
CA GLU A 92 -24.71 28.11 9.11
C GLU A 92 -25.15 29.49 8.57
N GLY A 93 -26.22 29.51 7.77
CA GLY A 93 -26.84 30.74 7.26
C GLY A 93 -26.10 31.44 6.10
N GLU A 94 -24.95 30.92 5.67
CA GLU A 94 -24.11 31.52 4.64
C GLU A 94 -24.03 30.65 3.39
N ARG A 95 -23.69 31.27 2.26
CA ARG A 95 -23.47 30.55 1.01
C ARG A 95 -22.21 29.66 1.10
N PRO A 96 -22.25 28.40 0.63
CA PRO A 96 -21.06 27.55 0.59
C PRO A 96 -19.93 28.18 -0.23
N ARG A 97 -18.68 27.86 0.11
CA ARG A 97 -17.49 28.33 -0.62
C ARG A 97 -16.78 27.16 -1.29
N LEU A 98 -16.41 27.32 -2.55
CA LEU A 98 -15.80 26.26 -3.36
C LEU A 98 -14.35 26.60 -3.73
N TYR A 99 -13.45 25.67 -3.41
CA TYR A 99 -12.06 25.69 -3.86
C TYR A 99 -11.78 24.48 -4.74
N ILE A 100 -11.01 24.66 -5.81
CA ILE A 100 -10.49 23.58 -6.66
C ILE A 100 -8.97 23.62 -6.64
N GLY A 101 -8.34 22.44 -6.58
CA GLY A 101 -6.89 22.32 -6.65
C GLY A 101 -6.45 20.95 -7.13
N SER A 102 -5.16 20.79 -7.40
CA SER A 102 -4.56 19.50 -7.75
C SER A 102 -3.56 19.00 -6.71
N GLY A 103 -3.34 17.68 -6.70
CA GLY A 103 -2.34 17.00 -5.89
C GLY A 103 -1.47 16.11 -6.76
N THR A 104 -0.24 16.56 -7.03
CA THR A 104 0.72 15.90 -7.92
C THR A 104 2.08 15.65 -7.23
N ASP A 105 2.05 15.44 -5.92
CA ASP A 105 3.26 15.15 -5.12
C ASP A 105 3.64 13.66 -5.22
N ARG A 106 4.86 13.31 -4.80
CA ARG A 106 5.32 11.90 -4.73
C ARG A 106 4.44 11.01 -3.85
N ASN A 107 3.74 11.59 -2.88
CA ASN A 107 2.81 10.88 -1.99
C ASN A 107 1.35 11.03 -2.45
N GLY A 108 1.14 11.40 -3.71
CA GLY A 108 -0.18 11.60 -4.28
C GLY A 108 -0.98 12.74 -3.66
N LEU A 109 -2.30 12.62 -3.75
CA LEU A 109 -3.27 13.50 -3.11
C LEU A 109 -3.19 13.49 -1.57
N TYR A 110 -2.71 12.39 -0.98
CA TYR A 110 -2.64 12.23 0.47
C TYR A 110 -1.85 13.36 1.13
N ALA A 111 -0.70 13.73 0.58
CA ALA A 111 0.10 14.84 1.11
C ALA A 111 -0.67 16.17 1.11
N ARG A 112 -1.47 16.43 0.06
CA ARG A 112 -2.26 17.64 -0.05
C ARG A 112 -3.45 17.64 0.91
N PHE A 113 -4.11 16.51 1.11
CA PHE A 113 -5.18 16.39 2.10
C PHE A 113 -4.70 16.50 3.55
N GLN A 114 -3.51 15.97 3.85
CA GLN A 114 -2.90 16.18 5.17
C GLN A 114 -2.54 17.64 5.43
N ALA A 115 -2.12 18.39 4.40
CA ALA A 115 -1.89 19.83 4.51
C ALA A 115 -3.16 20.58 4.95
N TYR A 116 -4.33 20.24 4.40
CA TYR A 116 -5.61 20.82 4.85
C TYR A 116 -5.99 20.37 6.26
N ASN A 117 -5.83 19.09 6.60
CA ASN A 117 -6.11 18.58 7.95
C ASN A 117 -5.26 19.29 9.02
N ALA A 118 -4.00 19.55 8.71
CA ALA A 118 -3.04 20.17 9.61
C ALA A 118 -3.04 21.71 9.54
N ASN A 119 -3.93 22.32 8.74
CA ASN A 119 -3.95 23.75 8.43
C ASN A 119 -2.56 24.31 8.08
N ASN A 120 -1.82 23.58 7.25
CA ASN A 120 -0.41 23.87 6.94
C ASN A 120 -0.21 23.97 5.44
N ARG A 121 0.35 25.09 4.94
CA ARG A 121 0.54 25.36 3.50
C ARG A 121 -0.76 25.30 2.68
N VAL A 122 -1.85 25.75 3.28
CA VAL A 122 -3.14 25.91 2.60
C VAL A 122 -3.19 27.24 1.82
N PRO A 123 -3.99 27.35 0.74
CA PRO A 123 -4.16 28.59 -0.01
C PRO A 123 -4.67 29.75 0.86
N ARG A 124 -4.31 31.00 0.51
CA ARG A 124 -4.67 32.21 1.25
C ARG A 124 -6.18 32.33 1.50
N PHE A 125 -7.00 32.16 0.47
CA PHE A 125 -8.45 32.30 0.59
C PHE A 125 -9.13 31.10 1.27
N VAL A 126 -8.51 29.93 1.24
CA VAL A 126 -8.92 28.81 2.10
C VAL A 126 -8.66 29.14 3.57
N THR A 127 -7.47 29.70 3.88
CA THR A 127 -7.11 30.14 5.24
C THR A 127 -8.12 31.17 5.75
N SER A 128 -8.34 32.24 4.98
CA SER A 128 -9.31 33.29 5.33
C SER A 128 -10.75 32.76 5.46
N THR A 129 -11.13 31.76 4.67
CA THR A 129 -12.43 31.09 4.79
C THR A 129 -12.55 30.31 6.09
N MET A 130 -11.52 29.57 6.49
CA MET A 130 -11.49 28.84 7.77
C MET A 130 -11.48 29.81 8.97
N GLU A 131 -10.75 30.92 8.87
CA GLU A 131 -10.73 32.00 9.88
C GLU A 131 -12.09 32.69 10.02
N ALA A 132 -12.87 32.78 8.93
CA ALA A 132 -14.24 33.29 8.94
C ALA A 132 -15.27 32.28 9.52
N GLY A 133 -14.82 31.15 10.07
CA GLY A 133 -15.68 30.17 10.75
C GLY A 133 -16.23 29.06 9.85
N PHE A 134 -15.92 29.07 8.54
CA PHE A 134 -16.35 28.00 7.65
C PHE A 134 -15.59 26.70 7.92
N LYS A 135 -16.32 25.59 7.88
CA LYS A 135 -15.76 24.25 8.07
C LYS A 135 -15.68 23.52 6.74
N LEU A 136 -14.64 22.71 6.56
CA LEU A 136 -14.51 21.84 5.41
C LEU A 136 -15.54 20.72 5.49
N ALA A 137 -16.67 20.89 4.80
CA ALA A 137 -17.81 19.97 4.82
C ALA A 137 -17.53 18.72 3.98
N ASN A 138 -17.06 18.91 2.74
CA ASN A 138 -16.83 17.81 1.81
C ASN A 138 -15.52 17.98 1.03
N ARG A 139 -14.96 16.84 0.62
CA ARG A 139 -13.85 16.72 -0.33
C ARG A 139 -14.24 15.69 -1.36
N PHE A 140 -14.09 16.02 -2.63
CA PHE A 140 -14.38 15.11 -3.71
C PHE A 140 -13.37 15.27 -4.84
N LEU A 141 -13.18 14.19 -5.60
CA LEU A 141 -12.28 14.19 -6.74
C LEU A 141 -13.06 14.52 -8.00
N LEU A 142 -12.52 15.42 -8.81
CA LEU A 142 -13.03 15.74 -10.14
C LEU A 142 -12.42 14.81 -11.18
N CYS A 143 -11.13 14.50 -11.06
CA CYS A 143 -10.48 13.44 -11.82
C CYS A 143 -9.23 12.91 -11.10
N TRP A 144 -8.77 11.72 -11.48
CA TRP A 144 -7.53 11.13 -10.95
C TRP A 144 -6.87 10.17 -11.94
N ALA A 145 -5.58 9.92 -11.73
CA ALA A 145 -4.84 8.84 -12.40
C ALA A 145 -3.80 8.26 -11.44
N ALA A 146 -3.24 7.09 -11.78
CA ALA A 146 -2.09 6.54 -11.07
C ALA A 146 -0.91 7.53 -11.11
N ILE A 147 -0.07 7.52 -10.08
CA ILE A 147 1.13 8.37 -10.03
C ILE A 147 2.06 8.00 -11.21
N PRO A 148 2.42 8.94 -12.10
CA PRO A 148 3.31 8.68 -13.22
C PRO A 148 4.73 8.25 -12.78
N PRO A 149 5.44 7.47 -13.62
CA PRO A 149 6.88 7.25 -13.47
C PRO A 149 7.63 8.59 -13.41
N MET A 150 8.74 8.62 -12.67
CA MET A 150 9.46 9.88 -12.36
C MET A 150 9.84 10.69 -13.61
N GLY A 151 10.25 10.03 -14.70
CA GLY A 151 10.59 10.67 -15.95
C GLY A 151 9.41 11.38 -16.64
N GLN A 152 8.18 10.89 -16.45
CA GLN A 152 6.97 11.42 -17.09
C GLN A 152 6.24 12.45 -16.21
N GLN A 153 6.59 12.50 -14.92
CA GLN A 153 5.93 13.38 -13.94
C GLN A 153 5.89 14.87 -14.33
N PRO A 154 6.92 15.50 -14.90
CA PRO A 154 6.84 16.91 -15.29
C PRO A 154 5.74 17.20 -16.30
N ARG A 155 5.64 16.39 -17.36
CA ARG A 155 4.64 16.55 -18.44
C ARG A 155 3.25 16.18 -17.95
N ALA A 156 3.12 15.08 -17.22
CA ALA A 156 1.85 14.67 -16.62
C ALA A 156 1.33 15.72 -15.61
N ARG A 157 2.22 16.30 -14.79
CA ARG A 157 1.86 17.38 -13.84
C ARG A 157 1.36 18.61 -14.57
N LEU A 158 1.99 18.98 -15.68
CA LEU A 158 1.52 20.09 -16.52
C LEU A 158 0.10 19.84 -17.02
N ARG A 159 -0.22 18.63 -17.49
CA ARG A 159 -1.61 18.26 -17.85
C ARG A 159 -2.56 18.36 -16.65
N PHE A 160 -2.20 17.88 -15.45
CA PHE A 160 -3.06 18.00 -14.27
C PHE A 160 -3.37 19.46 -13.89
N VAL A 161 -2.40 20.37 -14.04
CA VAL A 161 -2.61 21.80 -13.79
C VAL A 161 -3.50 22.44 -14.86
N ALA A 162 -3.38 22.02 -16.12
CA ALA A 162 -4.31 22.42 -17.18
C ALA A 162 -5.75 21.94 -16.92
N VAL A 163 -5.90 20.69 -16.46
CA VAL A 163 -7.21 20.13 -16.10
C VAL A 163 -7.79 20.81 -14.84
N GLU A 164 -6.95 21.17 -13.87
CA GLU A 164 -7.35 22.00 -12.72
C GLU A 164 -7.89 23.36 -13.20
N ALA A 165 -7.20 24.00 -14.14
CA ALA A 165 -7.68 25.24 -14.74
C ALA A 165 -9.02 25.09 -15.45
N LEU A 166 -9.18 24.04 -16.26
CA LEU A 166 -10.45 23.74 -16.91
C LEU A 166 -11.58 23.60 -15.88
N PHE A 167 -11.36 22.83 -14.80
CA PHE A 167 -12.37 22.67 -13.77
C PHE A 167 -12.64 23.95 -12.97
N CYS A 168 -11.63 24.78 -12.71
CA CYS A 168 -11.85 26.11 -12.14
C CYS A 168 -12.79 26.97 -13.00
N LEU A 169 -12.70 26.88 -14.32
CA LEU A 169 -13.60 27.58 -15.24
C LEU A 169 -15.01 26.93 -15.26
N LEU A 170 -15.09 25.60 -15.43
CA LEU A 170 -16.36 24.87 -15.50
C LEU A 170 -17.22 25.03 -14.24
N PHE A 171 -16.60 25.07 -13.07
CA PHE A 171 -17.28 25.24 -11.78
C PHE A 171 -17.25 26.68 -11.27
N SER A 172 -16.75 27.63 -12.07
CA SER A 172 -16.61 29.04 -11.66
C SER A 172 -15.97 29.20 -10.29
N ALA A 173 -14.88 28.48 -10.02
CA ALA A 173 -14.24 28.46 -8.71
C ALA A 173 -13.31 29.67 -8.47
N SER A 174 -13.02 30.47 -9.50
CA SER A 174 -12.14 31.65 -9.45
C SER A 174 -12.79 32.96 -9.88
N SER A 175 -14.07 32.96 -10.25
CA SER A 175 -14.79 34.12 -10.77
C SER A 175 -16.24 34.05 -10.34
N VAL A 176 -16.84 35.20 -9.99
CA VAL A 176 -18.25 35.26 -9.60
C VAL A 176 -19.12 34.99 -10.83
N SER A 177 -20.01 34.01 -10.72
CA SER A 177 -21.01 33.67 -11.71
C SER A 177 -22.30 33.21 -11.03
N ASP A 178 -23.33 32.90 -11.81
CA ASP A 178 -24.60 32.38 -11.33
C ASP A 178 -24.49 30.90 -10.90
N VAL A 179 -23.66 30.61 -9.90
CA VAL A 179 -23.44 29.28 -9.30
C VAL A 179 -23.82 29.32 -7.82
N PRO A 180 -24.27 28.22 -7.18
CA PRO A 180 -24.78 28.24 -5.80
C PRO A 180 -23.71 28.31 -4.70
N TRP A 181 -22.47 28.66 -5.03
CA TRP A 181 -21.35 28.80 -4.10
C TRP A 181 -20.55 30.08 -4.40
N ASP A 182 -19.75 30.52 -3.43
CA ASP A 182 -18.78 31.58 -3.64
C ASP A 182 -17.40 31.01 -4.04
N PRO A 183 -16.77 31.54 -5.09
CA PRO A 183 -15.44 31.14 -5.53
C PRO A 183 -14.36 31.56 -4.53
N ILE A 184 -13.47 30.64 -4.17
CA ILE A 184 -12.31 30.95 -3.32
C ILE A 184 -10.96 30.54 -3.94
N CYS A 185 -10.91 30.19 -5.23
CA CYS A 185 -9.64 30.15 -5.96
C CYS A 185 -9.19 31.58 -6.29
N SER A 186 -7.92 31.89 -6.02
CA SER A 186 -7.39 33.24 -6.25
C SER A 186 -7.17 33.61 -7.71
N HIS A 187 -7.04 32.60 -8.57
CA HIS A 187 -6.84 32.72 -10.00
C HIS A 187 -7.06 31.35 -10.65
N THR A 188 -7.15 31.33 -11.98
CA THR A 188 -7.05 30.10 -12.76
C THR A 188 -5.57 29.70 -12.87
N PRO A 189 -5.19 28.43 -12.59
CA PRO A 189 -3.79 28.01 -12.53
C PRO A 189 -3.08 27.91 -13.90
N LEU A 190 -3.68 28.41 -15.01
CA LEU A 190 -3.05 28.42 -16.34
C LEU A 190 -1.72 29.17 -16.40
N LYS A 191 -1.54 30.19 -15.57
CA LYS A 191 -0.27 30.92 -15.49
C LYS A 191 0.75 30.27 -14.56
N GLU A 192 0.35 29.27 -13.78
CA GLU A 192 1.27 28.58 -12.89
C GLU A 192 2.22 27.71 -13.71
N ARG A 193 3.54 27.83 -13.47
CA ARG A 193 4.53 26.91 -13.99
C ARG A 193 4.76 25.80 -12.96
N PRO A 194 4.25 24.57 -13.17
CA PRO A 194 4.47 23.50 -12.21
C PRO A 194 5.96 23.18 -12.15
N ARG A 195 6.42 22.77 -10.96
CA ARG A 195 7.82 22.33 -10.82
C ARG A 195 8.07 21.14 -11.73
N GLY A 196 9.05 21.27 -12.61
CA GLY A 196 9.37 20.21 -13.57
C GLY A 196 10.51 20.61 -14.49
N LEU A 197 11.20 19.59 -14.99
CA LEU A 197 12.22 19.70 -16.04
C LEU A 197 11.54 19.35 -17.36
N THR A 198 10.57 20.20 -17.76
CA THR A 198 9.75 19.98 -18.97
C THR A 198 10.58 19.92 -20.24
N ASP A 199 11.74 20.55 -20.20
CA ASP A 199 12.63 20.77 -21.34
C ASP A 199 13.66 19.62 -21.50
N LEU A 200 13.63 18.62 -20.60
CA LEU A 200 14.52 17.47 -20.60
C LEU A 200 13.82 16.20 -21.11
N SER A 201 14.60 15.25 -21.64
CA SER A 201 14.14 13.91 -21.97
C SER A 201 13.69 13.14 -20.72
N GLU A 202 12.92 12.07 -20.91
CA GLU A 202 12.49 11.20 -19.81
C GLU A 202 13.69 10.62 -19.05
N GLU A 203 14.71 10.17 -19.77
CA GLU A 203 15.95 9.61 -19.24
C GLU A 203 16.77 10.65 -18.48
N GLU A 204 16.88 11.87 -19.00
CA GLU A 204 17.57 12.97 -18.32
C GLU A 204 16.88 13.35 -17.01
N ILE A 205 15.54 13.34 -16.99
CA ILE A 205 14.75 13.57 -15.77
C ILE A 205 15.04 12.47 -14.74
N GLU A 206 15.06 11.21 -15.16
CA GLU A 206 15.37 10.08 -14.28
C GLU A 206 16.77 10.17 -13.69
N GLN A 207 17.78 10.49 -14.52
CA GLN A 207 19.16 10.68 -14.08
C GLN A 207 19.26 11.84 -13.09
N TYR A 208 18.63 12.97 -13.38
CA TYR A 208 18.59 14.14 -12.49
C TYR A 208 17.96 13.77 -11.14
N VAL A 209 16.81 13.11 -11.15
CA VAL A 209 16.09 12.69 -9.94
C VAL A 209 16.95 11.72 -9.12
N ALA A 210 17.59 10.74 -9.77
CA ALA A 210 18.48 9.79 -9.12
C ALA A 210 19.68 10.51 -8.45
N ALA A 211 20.34 11.41 -9.16
CA ALA A 211 21.44 12.22 -8.63
C ALA A 211 20.98 13.07 -7.43
N ARG A 212 19.82 13.73 -7.53
CA ARG A 212 19.24 14.51 -6.43
C ARG A 212 18.84 13.66 -5.24
N ALA A 213 18.39 12.42 -5.45
CA ALA A 213 18.10 11.49 -4.37
C ALA A 213 19.36 11.11 -3.60
N VAL A 214 20.48 10.89 -4.29
CA VAL A 214 21.81 10.66 -3.66
C VAL A 214 22.23 11.87 -2.83
N GLU A 215 22.17 13.08 -3.39
CA GLU A 215 22.54 14.31 -2.67
C GLU A 215 21.62 14.58 -1.47
N THR A 216 20.33 14.31 -1.63
CA THR A 216 19.36 14.43 -0.52
C THR A 216 19.70 13.45 0.59
N LYS A 217 20.04 12.19 0.28
CA LYS A 217 20.49 11.21 1.27
C LYS A 217 21.75 11.69 2.01
N LYS A 218 22.73 12.23 1.30
CA LYS A 218 23.95 12.81 1.91
C LYS A 218 23.61 13.96 2.87
N LYS A 219 22.75 14.90 2.43
CA LYS A 219 22.32 16.04 3.24
C LYS A 219 21.55 15.60 4.49
N VAL A 220 20.64 14.64 4.34
CA VAL A 220 19.87 14.07 5.46
C VAL A 220 20.80 13.38 6.45
N ALA A 221 21.77 12.58 6.00
CA ALA A 221 22.74 11.92 6.87
C ALA A 221 23.61 12.93 7.64
N LYS A 222 24.07 14.00 6.97
CA LYS A 222 24.80 15.11 7.62
C LYS A 222 23.94 15.80 8.68
N ASN A 223 22.69 16.11 8.36
CA ASN A 223 21.76 16.77 9.27
C ASN A 223 21.40 15.90 10.47
N ASP A 224 21.17 14.60 10.27
CA ASP A 224 20.92 13.63 11.33
C ASP A 224 22.14 13.49 12.26
N THR A 225 23.34 13.42 11.70
CA THR A 225 24.59 13.40 12.49
C THR A 225 24.72 14.66 13.35
N ALA A 226 24.52 15.84 12.76
CA ALA A 226 24.58 17.12 13.48
C ALA A 226 23.47 17.25 14.53
N TYR A 227 22.27 16.73 14.25
CA TYR A 227 21.18 16.68 15.22
C TYR A 227 21.55 15.79 16.43
N ARG A 228 22.05 14.57 16.19
CA ARG A 228 22.48 13.66 17.26
C ARG A 228 23.64 14.23 18.07
N ALA A 229 24.58 14.93 17.44
CA ALA A 229 25.67 15.62 18.13
C ALA A 229 25.13 16.74 19.05
N ARG A 230 24.23 17.60 18.54
CA ARG A 230 23.59 18.65 19.34
C ARG A 230 22.81 18.10 20.51
N GLN A 231 22.05 17.03 20.31
CA GLN A 231 21.28 16.40 21.39
C GLN A 231 22.18 15.79 22.48
N ARG A 232 23.29 15.16 22.10
CA ARG A 232 24.27 14.63 23.08
C ARG A 232 24.98 15.73 23.84
N ALA A 233 25.24 16.87 23.22
CA ALA A 233 25.88 18.02 23.87
C ALA A 233 24.96 18.70 24.91
N ILE A 234 23.63 18.61 24.74
CA ILE A 234 22.65 19.13 25.70
C ILE A 234 22.59 18.22 26.95
N ASP A 235 22.31 16.93 26.74
CA ASP A 235 22.20 15.94 27.83
C ASP A 235 22.43 14.54 27.27
N GLU A 236 23.65 14.03 27.44
CA GLU A 236 24.02 12.71 26.94
C GLU A 236 23.30 11.55 27.67
N PRO A 237 23.23 11.51 29.02
CA PRO A 237 22.45 10.50 29.73
C PRO A 237 20.99 10.42 29.27
N ALA A 238 20.27 11.55 29.20
CA ALA A 238 18.88 11.57 28.78
C ALA A 238 18.70 11.15 27.32
N TYR A 239 19.60 11.58 26.43
CA TYR A 239 19.60 11.15 25.03
C TYR A 239 19.74 9.62 24.91
N ARG A 240 20.68 9.02 25.64
CA ARG A 240 20.90 7.56 25.65
C ARG A 240 19.70 6.82 26.24
N ALA A 241 19.13 7.31 27.33
CA ALA A 241 17.94 6.74 27.96
C ALA A 241 16.74 6.72 26.99
N ARG A 242 16.48 7.85 26.32
CA ARG A 242 15.40 7.97 25.31
C ARG A 242 15.61 7.02 24.14
N ASN A 243 16.84 6.90 23.61
CA ASN A 243 17.12 5.96 22.53
C ASN A 243 16.92 4.50 22.95
N THR A 244 17.31 4.13 24.17
CA THR A 244 17.05 2.80 24.72
C THR A 244 15.55 2.54 24.85
N GLN A 245 14.78 3.50 25.37
CA GLN A 245 13.33 3.37 25.49
C GLN A 245 12.66 3.22 24.12
N ASN A 246 13.05 4.03 23.13
CA ASN A 246 12.54 3.93 21.76
C ASN A 246 12.87 2.57 21.13
N LYS A 247 14.08 2.04 21.38
CA LYS A 247 14.48 0.72 20.91
C LYS A 247 13.61 -0.38 21.55
N LEU A 248 13.36 -0.32 22.86
CA LEU A 248 12.51 -1.29 23.55
C LEU A 248 11.07 -1.25 23.04
N LYS A 249 10.48 -0.05 22.93
CA LYS A 249 9.14 0.14 22.33
C LYS A 249 9.06 -0.43 20.92
N TRP A 250 10.08 -0.19 20.09
CA TRP A 250 10.12 -0.74 18.74
C TRP A 250 10.21 -2.27 18.75
N GLN A 251 11.03 -2.85 19.64
CA GLN A 251 11.17 -4.30 19.77
C GLN A 251 9.88 -4.98 20.22
N GLU A 252 9.17 -4.36 21.17
CA GLU A 252 7.86 -4.81 21.67
C GLU A 252 6.79 -4.74 20.58
N ALA A 253 6.74 -3.65 19.82
CA ALA A 253 5.80 -3.50 18.71
C ALA A 253 6.13 -4.38 17.49
N ASN A 254 7.37 -4.87 17.36
CA ASN A 254 7.85 -5.59 16.17
C ASN A 254 8.59 -6.90 16.50
N PRO A 255 7.98 -7.84 17.26
CA PRO A 255 8.68 -9.03 17.75
C PRO A 255 9.12 -9.98 16.62
N GLU A 256 8.37 -10.03 15.52
CA GLU A 256 8.70 -10.85 14.35
C GLU A 256 9.94 -10.32 13.64
N ARG A 257 9.96 -9.01 13.39
CA ARG A 257 11.09 -8.33 12.74
C ARG A 257 12.38 -8.44 13.56
N VAL A 258 12.27 -8.37 14.89
CA VAL A 258 13.40 -8.61 15.79
C VAL A 258 13.96 -10.03 15.64
N ARG A 259 13.08 -11.04 15.56
CA ARG A 259 13.48 -12.44 15.36
C ARG A 259 14.17 -12.63 14.00
N GLU A 260 13.63 -12.03 12.95
CA GLU A 260 14.20 -12.07 11.60
C GLU A 260 15.58 -11.43 11.53
N ILE A 261 15.74 -10.21 12.08
CA ILE A 261 17.04 -9.53 12.15
C ILE A 261 18.03 -10.37 12.95
N SER A 262 17.61 -10.91 14.09
CA SER A 262 18.47 -11.75 14.93
C SER A 262 18.87 -13.05 14.23
N LYS A 263 18.02 -13.62 13.39
CA LYS A 263 18.36 -14.76 12.54
C LYS A 263 19.37 -14.35 11.46
N SER A 264 19.09 -13.30 10.69
CA SER A 264 19.97 -12.78 9.64
C SER A 264 21.38 -12.45 10.16
N VAL A 265 21.48 -11.82 11.35
CA VAL A 265 22.78 -11.52 11.98
C VAL A 265 23.55 -12.80 12.32
N ARG A 266 22.88 -13.83 12.82
CA ARG A 266 23.49 -15.13 13.16
C ARG A 266 23.93 -15.89 11.92
N ASP A 267 23.08 -15.94 10.89
CA ASP A 267 23.37 -16.61 9.62
C ASP A 267 24.58 -15.95 8.93
N ARG A 268 24.63 -14.61 8.91
CA ARG A 268 25.78 -13.87 8.40
C ARG A 268 27.06 -14.15 9.18
N ALA A 269 26.99 -14.24 10.50
CA ALA A 269 28.15 -14.57 11.32
C ALA A 269 28.70 -15.98 11.03
N ILE A 270 27.83 -16.95 10.74
CA ILE A 270 28.21 -18.30 10.34
C ILE A 270 28.83 -18.28 8.92
N ALA A 271 28.16 -17.63 7.96
CA ALA A 271 28.60 -17.56 6.57
C ALA A 271 29.97 -16.90 6.42
N GLU A 272 30.20 -15.80 7.14
CA GLU A 272 31.50 -15.11 7.18
C GLU A 272 32.50 -15.78 8.14
N ARG A 273 32.15 -16.93 8.74
CA ARG A 273 32.97 -17.67 9.71
C ARG A 273 33.54 -16.80 10.83
N ARG A 274 32.79 -15.81 11.33
CA ARG A 274 33.26 -14.82 12.33
C ARG A 274 33.69 -15.45 13.66
N PHE A 275 33.10 -16.58 14.04
CA PHE A 275 33.42 -17.31 15.28
C PHE A 275 33.72 -18.78 14.97
N PRO A 276 34.88 -19.11 14.39
CA PRO A 276 35.21 -20.47 14.02
C PRO A 276 35.77 -21.26 15.21
N CYS A 277 35.55 -22.57 15.21
CA CYS A 277 36.29 -23.52 16.00
C CYS A 277 37.21 -24.32 15.06
N GLU A 278 38.53 -24.21 15.24
CA GLU A 278 39.51 -24.82 14.33
C GLU A 278 39.53 -26.35 14.46
N VAL A 279 39.37 -26.86 15.69
CA VAL A 279 39.36 -28.30 15.96
C VAL A 279 38.13 -28.99 15.36
N CYS A 280 36.95 -28.40 15.57
CA CYS A 280 35.69 -28.95 15.05
C CYS A 280 35.35 -28.47 13.63
N LYS A 281 36.14 -27.55 13.07
CA LYS A 281 35.96 -26.92 11.75
C LYS A 281 34.58 -26.26 11.50
N ILE A 282 33.83 -25.98 12.56
CA ILE A 282 32.51 -25.33 12.48
C ILE A 282 32.60 -23.82 12.72
N ALA A 283 31.71 -23.05 12.09
CA ALA A 283 31.48 -21.65 12.41
C ALA A 283 30.24 -21.49 13.27
N LEU A 284 30.35 -20.69 14.33
CA LEU A 284 29.28 -20.49 15.31
C LEU A 284 28.65 -19.11 15.15
N GLN A 285 27.39 -19.02 15.56
CA GLN A 285 26.54 -17.83 15.41
C GLN A 285 26.91 -16.63 16.31
N SER A 286 27.71 -16.83 17.36
CA SER A 286 28.12 -15.77 18.28
C SER A 286 29.34 -16.15 19.12
N LYS A 287 30.01 -15.16 19.71
CA LYS A 287 31.10 -15.36 20.68
C LYS A 287 30.67 -16.21 21.89
N THR A 288 29.45 -16.00 22.39
CA THR A 288 28.91 -16.79 23.51
C THR A 288 28.67 -18.24 23.11
N ALA A 289 28.19 -18.48 21.88
CA ALA A 289 28.02 -19.85 21.36
C ALA A 289 29.38 -20.55 21.21
N LEU A 290 30.42 -19.84 20.74
CA LEU A 290 31.79 -20.35 20.70
C LEU A 290 32.30 -20.70 22.10
N LYS A 291 32.17 -19.80 23.08
CA LYS A 291 32.60 -20.08 24.46
C LYS A 291 31.90 -21.32 25.04
N LYS A 292 30.59 -21.47 24.81
CA LYS A 292 29.83 -22.66 25.23
C LYS A 292 30.27 -23.93 24.50
N HIS A 293 30.52 -23.83 23.20
CA HIS A 293 31.02 -24.95 22.39
C HIS A 293 32.37 -25.44 22.90
N LEU A 294 33.33 -24.53 23.13
CA LEU A 294 34.67 -24.86 23.63
C LEU A 294 34.62 -25.52 25.02
N ALA A 295 33.68 -25.12 25.87
CA ALA A 295 33.45 -25.74 27.17
C ALA A 295 32.66 -27.07 27.11
N GLY A 296 32.21 -27.48 25.92
CA GLY A 296 31.38 -28.66 25.72
C GLY A 296 32.18 -29.96 25.78
N LYS A 297 31.57 -31.01 26.34
CA LYS A 297 32.17 -32.36 26.41
C LYS A 297 32.51 -32.90 25.02
N ASP A 298 31.66 -32.63 24.03
CA ASP A 298 31.86 -33.05 22.64
C ASP A 298 33.10 -32.38 22.03
N HIS A 299 33.29 -31.09 22.30
CA HIS A 299 34.50 -30.38 21.85
C HIS A 299 35.75 -30.95 22.52
N ALA A 300 35.72 -31.19 23.83
CA ALA A 300 36.83 -31.80 24.56
C ALA A 300 37.16 -33.21 24.03
N GLU A 301 36.16 -34.00 23.66
CA GLU A 301 36.38 -35.29 23.01
C GLU A 301 36.99 -35.14 21.62
N GLN A 302 36.54 -34.18 20.81
CA GLN A 302 37.13 -33.91 19.50
C GLN A 302 38.58 -33.44 19.61
N VAL A 303 38.92 -32.62 20.61
CA VAL A 303 40.31 -32.25 20.93
C VAL A 303 41.14 -33.50 21.26
N ARG A 304 40.61 -34.40 22.11
CA ARG A 304 41.29 -35.66 22.46
C ARG A 304 41.51 -36.57 21.24
N LEU A 305 40.51 -36.68 20.36
CA LEU A 305 40.62 -37.47 19.12
C LEU A 305 41.64 -36.85 18.16
N ALA A 306 41.63 -35.53 18.00
CA ALA A 306 42.61 -34.81 17.20
C ALA A 306 44.05 -34.96 17.74
N ALA A 307 44.20 -35.15 19.05
CA ALA A 307 45.47 -35.43 19.72
C ALA A 307 45.89 -36.92 19.68
N GLY A 308 45.27 -37.75 18.83
CA GLY A 308 45.63 -39.17 18.65
C GLY A 308 44.91 -40.15 19.59
N GLY A 309 43.89 -39.70 20.31
CA GLY A 309 43.05 -40.58 21.14
C GLY A 309 42.23 -41.56 20.30
N ARG A 310 42.18 -42.83 20.69
CA ARG A 310 41.25 -43.80 20.07
C ARG A 310 39.80 -43.50 20.46
N PRO A 311 38.82 -43.68 19.56
CA PRO A 311 37.40 -43.59 19.89
C PRO A 311 37.06 -44.52 21.06
N LYS A 312 36.20 -44.06 22.00
CA LYS A 312 35.72 -44.96 23.05
C LYS A 312 34.89 -46.07 22.39
N PRO A 313 35.15 -47.35 22.67
CA PRO A 313 34.32 -48.42 22.15
C PRO A 313 32.89 -48.24 22.66
N VAL A 314 31.94 -48.23 21.73
CA VAL A 314 30.51 -48.23 22.06
C VAL A 314 30.18 -49.59 22.66
N SER A 315 29.55 -49.63 23.83
CA SER A 315 29.19 -50.90 24.45
C SER A 315 28.21 -51.69 23.57
N GLU A 316 28.28 -53.02 23.62
CA GLU A 316 27.38 -53.90 22.87
C GLU A 316 25.91 -53.64 23.21
N ALA A 317 25.62 -53.30 24.48
CA ALA A 317 24.30 -52.88 24.93
C ALA A 317 23.83 -51.58 24.25
N ALA A 318 24.71 -50.60 24.08
CA ALA A 318 24.38 -49.36 23.39
C ALA A 318 24.16 -49.58 21.88
N LEU A 319 24.89 -50.50 21.25
CA LEU A 319 24.65 -50.90 19.86
C LEU A 319 23.29 -51.59 19.68
N LYS A 320 22.97 -52.56 20.53
CA LYS A 320 21.66 -53.24 20.53
C LYS A 320 20.51 -52.26 20.78
N SER A 321 20.68 -51.32 21.71
CA SER A 321 19.69 -50.26 21.96
C SER A 321 19.51 -49.34 20.74
N ARG A 322 20.59 -48.94 20.07
CA ARG A 322 20.50 -48.12 18.84
C ARG A 322 19.80 -48.86 17.69
N GLN A 323 20.08 -50.15 17.52
CA GLN A 323 19.41 -50.99 16.52
C GLN A 323 17.91 -51.14 16.82
N SER A 324 17.55 -51.34 18.09
CA SER A 324 16.15 -51.37 18.53
C SER A 324 15.44 -50.04 18.28
N ASP A 325 16.06 -48.92 18.66
CA ASP A 325 15.55 -47.56 18.39
C ASP A 325 15.37 -47.30 16.89
N ALA A 326 16.32 -47.75 16.06
CA ALA A 326 16.26 -47.61 14.61
C ALA A 326 15.13 -48.44 14.00
N ARG A 327 14.97 -49.70 14.46
CA ARG A 327 13.88 -50.58 14.04
C ARG A 327 12.52 -50.02 14.43
N ALA A 328 12.37 -49.51 15.66
CA ALA A 328 11.13 -48.89 16.13
C ALA A 328 10.72 -47.69 15.28
N LYS A 329 11.70 -46.88 14.84
CA LYS A 329 11.45 -45.75 13.93
C LYS A 329 11.10 -46.20 12.52
N ALA A 330 11.86 -47.13 11.96
CA ALA A 330 11.66 -47.63 10.59
C ALA A 330 10.28 -48.30 10.42
N LEU A 331 9.86 -49.08 11.42
CA LEU A 331 8.56 -49.75 11.45
C LEU A 331 7.43 -48.83 11.95
N LYS A 332 7.71 -47.54 12.22
CA LYS A 332 6.77 -46.56 12.80
C LYS A 332 5.98 -47.11 14.01
N LEU A 333 6.60 -47.97 14.84
CA LEU A 333 5.93 -48.68 15.95
C LEU A 333 5.35 -47.72 17.01
N LEU A 334 5.95 -46.55 17.15
CA LEU A 334 5.51 -45.49 18.05
C LEU A 334 5.47 -44.20 17.24
N TYR A 335 4.29 -43.83 16.75
CA TYR A 335 4.14 -42.82 15.71
C TYR A 335 3.14 -41.74 16.12
N CYS A 336 3.46 -40.49 15.77
CA CYS A 336 2.59 -39.35 15.94
C CYS A 336 2.02 -38.91 14.59
N ALA A 337 0.75 -39.23 14.33
CA ALA A 337 0.08 -38.90 13.07
C ALA A 337 0.00 -37.38 12.77
N PRO A 338 -0.33 -36.49 13.73
CA PRO A 338 -0.38 -35.04 13.46
C PRO A 338 0.95 -34.41 13.03
N CYS A 339 2.07 -35.11 13.23
CA CYS A 339 3.41 -34.57 12.98
C CYS A 339 4.23 -35.41 11.99
N ASP A 340 3.68 -36.52 11.47
CA ASP A 340 4.40 -37.60 10.78
C ASP A 340 5.75 -37.93 11.44
N HIS A 341 5.71 -38.16 12.75
CA HIS A 341 6.93 -38.34 13.55
C HIS A 341 7.05 -39.75 14.14
N PRO A 342 8.01 -40.59 13.68
CA PRO A 342 8.32 -41.86 14.33
C PRO A 342 9.26 -41.66 15.54
N ALA A 343 8.84 -42.17 16.69
CA ALA A 343 9.58 -42.14 17.94
C ALA A 343 10.26 -43.48 18.22
N ALA A 344 11.42 -43.41 18.89
CA ALA A 344 12.22 -44.59 19.23
C ALA A 344 11.72 -45.33 20.49
N SER A 345 10.98 -44.63 21.38
CA SER A 345 10.46 -45.20 22.61
C SER A 345 9.23 -44.46 23.09
N LYS A 346 8.42 -45.09 23.97
CA LYS A 346 7.17 -44.50 24.49
C LYS A 346 7.42 -43.18 25.21
N ALA A 347 8.51 -43.10 25.98
CA ALA A 347 8.92 -41.87 26.66
C ALA A 347 9.28 -40.75 25.67
N LYS A 348 9.98 -41.08 24.57
CA LYS A 348 10.31 -40.10 23.52
C LYS A 348 9.04 -39.61 22.79
N LEU A 349 8.08 -40.49 22.52
CA LEU A 349 6.78 -40.10 21.94
C LEU A 349 5.98 -39.21 22.89
N ALA A 350 5.88 -39.58 24.17
CA ALA A 350 5.18 -38.79 25.17
C ALA A 350 5.79 -37.37 25.33
N ASN A 351 7.11 -37.27 25.31
CA ASN A 351 7.80 -35.97 25.36
C ASN A 351 7.61 -35.16 24.07
N HIS A 352 7.56 -35.83 22.91
CA HIS A 352 7.22 -35.20 21.63
C HIS A 352 5.81 -34.57 21.69
N CYS A 353 4.81 -35.32 22.15
CA CYS A 353 3.42 -34.83 22.22
C CYS A 353 3.25 -33.65 23.21
N LYS A 354 4.11 -33.55 24.24
CA LYS A 354 4.14 -32.40 25.15
C LYS A 354 4.85 -31.16 24.58
N GLY A 355 5.52 -31.29 23.43
CA GLY A 355 6.30 -30.22 22.83
C GLY A 355 5.43 -29.13 22.20
N LYS A 356 5.84 -27.86 22.36
CA LYS A 356 5.13 -26.69 21.75
C LYS A 356 4.90 -26.83 20.24
N ALA A 357 5.82 -27.49 19.53
CA ALA A 357 5.69 -27.71 18.08
C ALA A 357 4.59 -28.72 17.73
N HIS A 358 4.42 -29.78 18.52
CA HIS A 358 3.34 -30.74 18.34
C HIS A 358 1.99 -30.07 18.65
N LEU A 359 1.89 -29.38 19.79
CA LEU A 359 0.68 -28.66 20.19
C LEU A 359 0.23 -27.65 19.13
N ARG A 360 1.17 -26.93 18.50
CA ARG A 360 0.85 -26.01 17.40
C ARG A 360 0.29 -26.74 16.19
N LYS A 361 0.91 -27.84 15.76
CA LYS A 361 0.43 -28.64 14.61
C LYS A 361 -0.94 -29.27 14.87
N VAL A 362 -1.21 -29.71 16.10
CA VAL A 362 -2.54 -30.24 16.48
C VAL A 362 -3.59 -29.13 16.43
N ALA A 363 -3.26 -27.92 16.92
CA ALA A 363 -4.17 -26.78 16.82
C ALA A 363 -4.41 -26.34 15.36
N GLU A 364 -3.36 -26.30 14.53
CA GLU A 364 -3.47 -26.03 13.09
C GLU A 364 -4.35 -27.07 12.38
N ALA A 365 -4.18 -28.36 12.71
CA ALA A 365 -5.00 -29.44 12.13
C ALA A 365 -6.45 -29.41 12.61
N ALA A 366 -6.71 -29.04 13.87
CA ALA A 366 -8.06 -28.86 14.40
C ALA A 366 -8.78 -27.69 13.71
N ALA A 367 -8.10 -26.54 13.57
CA ALA A 367 -8.66 -25.39 12.86
C ALA A 367 -8.92 -25.69 11.37
N ALA A 368 -8.03 -26.44 10.71
CA ALA A 368 -8.24 -26.87 9.33
C ALA A 368 -9.44 -27.83 9.19
N ALA A 369 -9.66 -28.71 10.17
CA ALA A 369 -10.82 -29.59 10.19
C ALA A 369 -12.14 -28.83 10.42
N GLU A 370 -12.13 -27.78 11.25
CA GLU A 370 -13.30 -26.90 11.44
C GLU A 370 -13.63 -26.12 10.16
N VAL A 371 -12.62 -25.61 9.44
CA VAL A 371 -12.83 -24.93 8.15
C VAL A 371 -13.33 -25.90 7.08
N ALA A 372 -12.82 -27.13 7.04
CA ALA A 372 -13.30 -28.16 6.12
C ALA A 372 -14.76 -28.55 6.40
N ALA A 373 -15.13 -28.73 7.67
CA ALA A 373 -16.52 -29.01 8.06
C ALA A 373 -17.46 -27.85 7.71
N ALA A 374 -17.03 -26.60 7.87
CA ALA A 374 -17.81 -25.43 7.45
C ALA A 374 -18.00 -25.37 5.93
N ALA A 375 -16.97 -25.70 5.15
CA ALA A 375 -17.04 -25.73 3.69
C ALA A 375 -17.97 -26.85 3.17
N GLU A 376 -18.02 -28.01 3.84
CA GLU A 376 -18.96 -29.08 3.51
C GLU A 376 -20.42 -28.69 3.78
N VAL A 377 -20.68 -27.92 4.83
CA VAL A 377 -22.04 -27.38 5.12
C VAL A 377 -22.44 -26.32 4.09
N GLU A 378 -21.51 -25.46 3.67
CA GLU A 378 -21.76 -24.42 2.66
C GLU A 378 -22.00 -25.02 1.26
N ALA A 379 -21.25 -26.07 0.89
CA ALA A 379 -21.47 -26.82 -0.35
C ALA A 379 -22.86 -27.50 -0.36
N ALA A 380 -23.27 -28.13 0.74
CA ALA A 380 -24.59 -28.76 0.86
C ALA A 380 -25.73 -27.73 0.80
N ALA A 381 -25.54 -26.51 1.31
CA ALA A 381 -26.52 -25.44 1.23
C ALA A 381 -26.65 -24.87 -0.21
N ALA A 382 -25.55 -24.78 -0.95
CA ALA A 382 -25.55 -24.34 -2.33
C ALA A 382 -26.27 -25.34 -3.26
N ASP A 383 -26.06 -26.64 -3.06
CA ASP A 383 -26.75 -27.69 -3.81
C ASP A 383 -28.27 -27.67 -3.54
N ALA A 384 -28.69 -27.37 -2.31
CA ALA A 384 -30.11 -27.23 -1.96
C ALA A 384 -30.76 -25.98 -2.59
N ALA A 385 -30.04 -24.86 -2.68
CA ALA A 385 -30.53 -23.64 -3.32
C ALA A 385 -30.69 -23.83 -4.84
N ALA A 386 -29.72 -24.48 -5.50
CA ALA A 386 -29.80 -24.78 -6.92
C ALA A 386 -30.99 -25.70 -7.27
N ALA A 387 -31.33 -26.65 -6.39
CA ALA A 387 -32.51 -27.50 -6.55
C ALA A 387 -33.83 -26.72 -6.41
N ALA A 388 -33.88 -25.71 -5.53
CA ALA A 388 -35.07 -24.87 -5.36
C ALA A 388 -35.28 -23.91 -6.55
N ASP A 389 -34.22 -23.32 -7.08
CA ASP A 389 -34.30 -22.44 -8.26
C ASP A 389 -34.74 -23.22 -9.52
N ALA A 390 -34.29 -24.47 -9.67
CA ALA A 390 -34.74 -25.34 -10.75
C ALA A 390 -36.22 -25.71 -10.64
N ALA A 391 -36.74 -25.90 -9.42
CA ALA A 391 -38.16 -26.15 -9.19
C ALA A 391 -39.02 -24.92 -9.50
N ALA A 392 -38.58 -23.73 -9.09
CA ALA A 392 -39.29 -22.48 -9.38
C ALA A 392 -39.33 -22.15 -10.88
N ALA A 393 -38.25 -22.44 -11.62
CA ALA A 393 -38.23 -22.27 -13.07
C ALA A 393 -39.24 -23.18 -13.79
N ALA A 394 -39.40 -24.42 -13.32
CA ALA A 394 -40.37 -25.37 -13.87
C ALA A 394 -41.83 -24.94 -13.62
N GLU A 395 -42.13 -24.33 -12.46
CA GLU A 395 -43.47 -23.79 -12.16
C GLU A 395 -43.82 -22.58 -13.05
N VAL A 396 -42.85 -21.71 -13.34
CA VAL A 396 -43.06 -20.55 -14.24
C VAL A 396 -43.31 -21.00 -15.69
N GLU A 397 -42.60 -22.04 -16.14
CA GLU A 397 -42.78 -22.60 -17.48
C GLU A 397 -44.13 -23.33 -17.63
N ALA A 398 -44.57 -24.04 -16.59
CA ALA A 398 -45.91 -24.63 -16.54
C ALA A 398 -47.02 -23.57 -16.57
N ALA A 399 -46.88 -22.48 -15.80
CA ALA A 399 -47.85 -21.38 -15.79
C ALA A 399 -47.91 -20.63 -17.14
N ALA A 400 -46.79 -20.52 -17.84
CA ALA A 400 -46.75 -19.92 -19.18
C ALA A 400 -47.43 -20.81 -20.24
N ALA A 401 -47.35 -22.14 -20.09
CA ALA A 401 -48.04 -23.09 -20.96
C ALA A 401 -49.56 -23.06 -20.76
N ASP A 402 -50.03 -22.99 -19.51
CA ASP A 402 -51.46 -22.85 -19.20
C ASP A 402 -52.03 -21.52 -19.71
N ALA A 403 -51.30 -20.41 -19.54
CA ALA A 403 -51.72 -19.11 -20.08
C ALA A 403 -51.79 -19.08 -21.62
N ALA A 404 -50.91 -19.83 -22.30
CA ALA A 404 -50.93 -19.97 -23.75
C ALA A 404 -52.10 -20.83 -24.23
N ALA A 405 -52.49 -21.86 -23.46
CA ALA A 405 -53.66 -22.69 -23.74
C ALA A 405 -54.98 -21.91 -23.58
N ASP A 406 -55.11 -21.12 -22.51
CA ASP A 406 -56.27 -20.25 -22.29
C ASP A 406 -56.41 -19.17 -23.37
N ALA A 407 -55.29 -18.55 -23.79
CA ALA A 407 -55.29 -17.57 -24.88
C ALA A 407 -55.63 -18.17 -26.26
N ALA A 408 -55.41 -19.48 -26.45
CA ALA A 408 -55.81 -20.20 -27.66
C ALA A 408 -57.30 -20.57 -27.63
N ALA A 409 -57.85 -20.87 -26.45
CA ALA A 409 -59.26 -21.17 -26.26
C ALA A 409 -60.17 -19.94 -26.48
N GLU A 410 -59.72 -18.74 -26.15
CA GLU A 410 -60.46 -17.49 -26.42
C GLU A 410 -60.48 -17.06 -27.91
N ARG A 411 -59.71 -17.73 -28.78
CA ARG A 411 -59.62 -17.42 -30.22
C ARG A 411 -60.43 -18.36 -31.13
N LEU A 412 -61.15 -19.32 -30.54
CA LEU A 412 -62.13 -20.19 -31.19
C LEU A 412 -63.53 -19.75 -30.78
#